data_AF-A0A174YPR8-F1
#
_entry.id   AF-A0A174YPR8-F1
#
_cell.length_a   1.000
_cell.length_b   1.000
_cell.length_c   1.000
_cell.angle_alpha   90.00
_cell.angle_beta   90.00
_cell.angle_gamma   90.00
#
_symmetry.space_group_name_H-M   'P 1'
#
loop_
_entity.id
_entity.type
_entity.pdbx_description
1 polymer ?
#
loop_
_entity_poly.entity_id
_entity_poly.type
_entity_poly.pdbx_seq_one_letter_code
_entity_poly.pdbx_strand_id
1 'polypeptide(L)'
;MEDFSCEHLISDWIGDNNDAIWYKDPPKNGSIECPIIFSPLDALRITIGVLNTNREAYLKTKDKKFWWQMIQLLPSSYNQTRNVMMNYEVLANIYKSRKDHKLDEWRAFCKWIESLPYSELIIGETQFPLSPLLVKEKTDNSRGTGLWQPGDTD
;
A
#
# COMPACT_ATOMS: atom_id res chain seq x y z
N MET A 1 -10.38 4.11 10.20
CA MET A 1 -9.95 2.76 9.78
C MET A 1 -9.99 1.90 11.03
N GLU A 2 -10.83 0.86 11.03
CA GLU A 2 -10.73 -0.20 12.04
C GLU A 2 -9.40 -0.92 11.84
N ASP A 3 -8.78 -1.37 12.92
CA ASP A 3 -7.43 -1.94 12.89
C ASP A 3 -7.44 -3.32 12.22
N PHE A 4 -7.30 -3.34 10.90
CA PHE A 4 -7.25 -4.58 10.12
C PHE A 4 -5.94 -5.37 10.33
N SER A 5 -5.04 -4.92 11.22
CA SER A 5 -3.72 -5.53 11.36
C SER A 5 -3.75 -6.91 12.03
N CYS A 6 -4.67 -7.14 12.98
CA CYS A 6 -4.73 -8.41 13.70
C CYS A 6 -6.13 -8.90 14.12
N GLU A 7 -7.17 -8.06 14.09
CA GLU A 7 -8.50 -8.38 14.64
C GLU A 7 -9.22 -9.54 13.93
N HIS A 8 -8.84 -9.82 12.68
CA HIS A 8 -9.45 -10.85 11.85
C HIS A 8 -8.61 -12.14 11.76
N LEU A 9 -7.52 -12.23 12.52
CA LEU A 9 -6.66 -13.41 12.52
C LEU A 9 -7.29 -14.53 13.33
N ILE A 10 -7.53 -15.66 12.66
CA ILE A 10 -7.96 -16.90 13.27
C ILE A 10 -6.90 -17.37 14.27
N SER A 11 -7.36 -17.64 15.49
CA SER A 11 -6.51 -18.04 16.63
C SER A 11 -6.76 -19.47 17.08
N ASP A 12 -7.96 -20.02 16.83
CA ASP A 12 -8.31 -21.40 17.14
C ASP A 12 -9.05 -22.05 15.95
N TRP A 13 -8.62 -23.25 15.59
CA TRP A 13 -9.17 -24.00 14.46
C TRP A 13 -10.49 -24.66 14.79
N ILE A 14 -10.71 -24.99 16.07
CA ILE A 14 -11.90 -25.67 16.55
C ILE A 14 -13.05 -24.67 16.68
N GLY A 15 -12.77 -23.47 17.21
CA GLY A 15 -13.75 -22.38 17.32
C GLY A 15 -14.14 -21.74 15.98
N ASP A 16 -13.20 -21.60 15.05
CA ASP A 16 -13.39 -20.83 13.81
C ASP A 16 -13.73 -21.70 12.58
N ASN A 17 -13.95 -23.01 12.74
CA ASN A 17 -14.33 -23.95 11.66
C ASN A 17 -13.37 -23.92 10.45
N ASN A 18 -12.05 -23.81 10.69
CA ASN A 18 -11.05 -23.66 9.64
C ASN A 18 -10.17 -24.91 9.49
N ASP A 19 -9.81 -25.25 8.24
CA ASP A 19 -8.90 -26.37 7.95
C ASP A 19 -7.48 -26.03 8.43
N ALA A 20 -6.97 -26.80 9.40
CA ALA A 20 -5.61 -26.64 9.88
C ALA A 20 -4.57 -26.87 8.75
N ILE A 21 -3.51 -26.05 8.71
CA ILE A 21 -2.33 -26.38 7.91
C ILE A 21 -1.65 -27.58 8.56
N TRP A 22 -1.81 -28.75 7.95
CA TRP A 22 -1.13 -29.97 8.35
C TRP A 22 0.21 -30.06 7.62
N TYR A 23 1.33 -29.98 8.34
CA TYR A 23 2.58 -30.54 7.84
C TYR A 23 2.46 -32.07 7.87
N LYS A 24 1.95 -32.64 6.77
CA LYS A 24 1.62 -34.08 6.69
C LYS A 24 2.85 -35.00 6.68
N ASP A 25 4.04 -34.46 6.45
CA ASP A 25 5.28 -35.25 6.40
C ASP A 25 6.40 -34.54 7.19
N PRO A 26 6.50 -34.72 8.52
CA PRO A 26 7.69 -34.31 9.25
C PRO A 26 8.92 -35.02 8.65
N PRO A 27 10.08 -34.35 8.52
CA PRO A 27 11.28 -35.00 8.00
C PRO A 27 11.58 -36.25 8.84
N LYS A 28 11.79 -37.40 8.20
CA LYS A 28 12.00 -38.70 8.89
C LYS A 28 13.14 -38.70 9.92
N ASN A 29 14.04 -37.71 9.85
CA ASN A 29 15.16 -37.48 10.78
C ASN A 29 15.18 -36.04 11.36
N GLY A 30 14.06 -35.32 11.34
CA GLY A 30 13.94 -33.99 11.95
C GLY A 30 13.64 -34.08 13.45
N SER A 31 14.04 -33.08 14.23
CA SER A 31 13.82 -33.01 15.69
C SER A 31 12.36 -32.76 16.11
N ILE A 32 11.39 -32.94 15.20
CA ILE A 32 9.97 -32.65 15.44
C ILE A 32 9.15 -33.88 15.03
N GLU A 33 8.64 -34.60 16.02
CA GLU A 33 7.91 -35.86 15.87
C GLU A 33 6.38 -35.71 15.78
N CYS A 34 5.84 -34.49 15.92
CA CYS A 34 4.40 -34.24 15.89
C CYS A 34 3.97 -33.38 14.69
N PRO A 35 2.72 -33.53 14.20
CA PRO A 35 2.15 -32.60 13.24
C PRO A 35 2.09 -31.20 13.87
N ILE A 36 2.84 -30.25 13.31
CA ILE A 36 2.79 -28.85 13.74
C ILE A 36 1.50 -28.25 13.18
N ILE A 37 0.62 -27.82 14.08
CA ILE A 37 -0.58 -27.03 13.78
C ILE A 37 -0.17 -25.55 13.84
N PHE A 38 -0.47 -24.76 12.80
CA PHE A 38 0.07 -23.40 12.66
C PHE A 38 -0.97 -22.35 12.24
N SER A 39 -1.55 -21.62 13.20
CA SER A 39 -2.63 -20.67 12.90
C SER A 39 -2.12 -19.42 12.16
N PRO A 40 -3.00 -18.69 11.44
CA PRO A 40 -2.65 -17.38 10.88
C PRO A 40 -2.10 -16.41 11.94
N LEU A 41 -2.65 -16.46 13.17
CA LEU A 41 -2.12 -15.68 14.28
C LEU A 41 -0.69 -16.14 14.67
N ASP A 42 -0.43 -17.43 14.72
CA ASP A 42 0.92 -17.96 15.00
C ASP A 42 1.92 -17.56 13.90
N ALA A 43 1.50 -17.57 12.64
CA ALA A 43 2.29 -17.07 11.51
C ALA A 43 2.75 -15.63 11.71
N LEU A 44 1.81 -14.76 12.08
CA LEU A 44 2.14 -13.37 12.33
C LEU A 44 3.04 -13.22 13.56
N ARG A 45 2.76 -13.93 14.66
CA ARG A 45 3.57 -13.89 15.89
C ARG A 45 5.01 -14.34 15.65
N ILE A 46 5.21 -15.43 14.90
CA ILE A 46 6.55 -15.89 14.53
C ILE A 46 7.25 -14.85 13.66
N THR A 47 6.57 -14.30 12.65
CA THR A 47 7.14 -13.28 11.77
C THR A 47 7.59 -12.06 12.58
N ILE A 48 6.77 -11.56 13.49
CA ILE A 48 7.10 -10.46 14.40
C ILE A 48 8.33 -10.81 15.26
N GLY A 49 8.37 -12.02 15.83
CA GLY A 49 9.52 -12.50 16.60
C GLY A 49 10.81 -12.47 15.80
N VAL A 50 10.79 -13.03 14.58
CA VAL A 50 11.93 -13.06 13.66
C VAL A 50 12.38 -11.65 13.27
N LEU A 51 11.43 -10.73 12.99
CA LEU A 51 11.74 -9.34 12.68
C LEU A 51 12.47 -8.66 13.86
N ASN A 52 11.98 -8.84 15.09
CA ASN A 52 12.59 -8.25 16.28
C ASN A 52 13.98 -8.83 16.58
N THR A 53 14.18 -10.14 16.45
CA THR A 53 15.50 -10.77 16.62
C THR A 53 16.50 -10.23 15.59
N ASN A 54 16.11 -10.10 14.32
CA ASN A 54 16.96 -9.53 13.28
C ASN A 54 17.24 -8.04 13.53
N ARG A 55 16.27 -7.30 14.07
CA ARG A 55 16.46 -5.88 14.46
C ARG A 55 17.54 -5.75 15.52
N GLU A 56 17.46 -6.54 16.60
CA GLU A 56 18.44 -6.52 17.68
C GLU A 56 19.83 -6.92 17.19
N ALA A 57 19.91 -7.99 16.38
CA ALA A 57 21.16 -8.43 15.77
C ALA A 57 21.78 -7.35 14.88
N TYR A 58 20.98 -6.67 14.05
CA TYR A 58 21.45 -5.54 13.24
C TYR A 58 21.93 -4.37 14.10
N LEU A 59 21.21 -4.01 15.17
CA LEU A 59 21.61 -2.92 16.04
C LEU A 59 22.96 -3.18 16.73
N LYS A 60 23.20 -4.43 17.15
CA LYS A 60 24.44 -4.86 17.82
C LYS A 60 25.62 -4.98 16.85
N THR A 61 25.40 -5.54 15.66
CA THR A 61 26.49 -5.92 14.74
C THR A 61 26.69 -4.96 13.57
N LYS A 62 25.64 -4.20 13.21
CA LYS A 62 25.54 -3.41 11.96
C LYS A 62 25.72 -4.22 10.68
N ASP A 63 25.64 -5.55 10.76
CA ASP A 63 25.74 -6.44 9.60
C ASP A 63 24.44 -6.40 8.78
N LYS A 64 24.56 -5.98 7.51
CA LYS A 64 23.41 -5.81 6.60
C LYS A 64 22.63 -7.09 6.35
N LYS A 65 23.20 -8.28 6.60
CA LYS A 65 22.46 -9.55 6.41
C LYS A 65 21.17 -9.61 7.23
N PHE A 66 21.19 -9.10 8.46
CA PHE A 66 20.03 -9.05 9.36
C PHE A 66 19.03 -7.99 8.92
N TRP A 67 19.53 -6.87 8.40
CA TRP A 67 18.70 -5.82 7.82
C TRP A 67 17.91 -6.31 6.61
N TRP A 68 18.54 -7.09 5.72
CA TRP A 68 17.86 -7.67 4.57
C TRP A 68 16.76 -8.66 4.94
N GLN A 69 16.90 -9.39 6.06
CA GLN A 69 15.83 -10.26 6.55
C GLN A 69 14.60 -9.45 6.93
N MET A 70 14.80 -8.32 7.65
CA MET A 70 13.69 -7.46 8.03
C MET A 70 12.96 -6.88 6.82
N ILE A 71 13.71 -6.40 5.80
CA ILE A 71 13.08 -5.84 4.59
C ILE A 71 12.25 -6.89 3.85
N GLN A 72 12.77 -8.11 3.69
CA GLN A 72 12.09 -9.15 2.92
C GLN A 72 10.88 -9.76 3.64
N LEU A 73 10.89 -9.77 4.98
CA LEU A 73 9.83 -10.38 5.78
C LEU A 73 8.72 -9.40 6.18
N LEU A 74 8.88 -8.10 5.94
CA LEU A 74 7.85 -7.11 6.29
C LEU A 74 6.56 -7.38 5.49
N PRO A 75 5.44 -7.75 6.16
CA PRO A 75 4.19 -8.02 5.47
C PRO A 75 3.61 -6.72 4.92
N SER A 76 2.87 -6.81 3.81
CA SER A 76 2.22 -5.65 3.18
C SER A 76 1.13 -5.01 4.04
N SER A 77 0.56 -5.77 4.99
CA SER A 77 -0.39 -5.26 5.99
C SER A 77 0.25 -4.42 7.09
N TYR A 78 1.59 -4.31 7.12
CA TYR A 78 2.28 -3.46 8.08
C TYR A 78 2.03 -1.98 7.76
N ASN A 79 1.56 -1.21 8.75
CA ASN A 79 1.37 0.24 8.60
C ASN A 79 2.73 0.94 8.48
N GLN A 80 2.97 1.53 7.31
CA GLN A 80 4.24 2.14 6.94
C GLN A 80 4.12 3.65 6.81
N THR A 81 4.93 4.39 7.55
CA THR A 81 5.13 5.82 7.27
C THR A 81 6.12 5.98 6.11
N ARG A 82 5.77 6.84 5.15
CA ARG A 82 6.60 7.18 3.99
C ARG A 82 6.65 8.69 3.84
N ASN A 83 7.82 9.22 3.51
CA ASN A 83 7.98 10.60 3.09
C ASN A 83 7.97 10.62 1.56
N VAL A 84 7.11 11.47 0.99
CA VAL A 84 6.95 11.63 -0.46
C VAL A 84 7.09 13.09 -0.82
N MET A 85 7.81 13.38 -1.90
CA MET A 85 7.91 14.70 -2.50
C MET A 85 7.10 14.70 -3.80
N MET A 86 6.16 15.63 -3.94
CA MET A 86 5.26 15.71 -5.10
C MET A 86 5.10 17.18 -5.51
N ASN A 87 4.90 17.41 -6.81
CA ASN A 87 4.53 18.73 -7.35
C ASN A 87 3.01 18.83 -7.53
N TYR A 88 2.51 20.02 -7.87
CA TYR A 88 1.05 20.25 -7.98
C TYR A 88 0.41 19.56 -9.19
N GLU A 89 1.17 19.33 -10.26
CA GLU A 89 0.69 18.56 -11.42
C GLU A 89 0.41 17.10 -11.04
N VAL A 90 1.30 16.48 -10.25
CA VAL A 90 1.11 15.14 -9.70
C VAL A 90 -0.10 15.10 -8.78
N LEU A 91 -0.25 16.11 -7.91
CA LEU A 91 -1.44 16.20 -7.04
C LEU A 91 -2.72 16.37 -7.84
N ALA A 92 -2.71 17.09 -8.97
CA ALA A 92 -3.89 17.27 -9.82
C ALA A 92 -4.32 15.94 -10.46
N ASN A 93 -3.34 15.16 -10.94
CA ASN A 93 -3.58 13.83 -11.48
C ASN A 93 -4.11 12.86 -10.41
N ILE A 94 -3.57 12.92 -9.20
CA ILE A 94 -4.05 12.12 -8.06
C ILE A 94 -5.48 12.53 -7.71
N TYR A 95 -5.74 13.82 -7.49
CA TYR A 95 -7.05 14.33 -7.10
C TYR A 95 -8.12 13.92 -8.11
N LYS A 96 -7.86 14.13 -9.42
CA LYS A 96 -8.76 13.72 -10.50
C LYS A 96 -9.09 12.23 -10.47
N SER A 97 -8.11 11.37 -10.20
CA SER A 97 -8.31 9.91 -10.21
C SER A 97 -8.83 9.34 -8.89
N ARG A 98 -8.69 10.06 -7.77
CA ARG A 98 -8.90 9.51 -6.42
C ARG A 98 -9.99 10.20 -5.58
N LYS A 99 -10.50 11.36 -5.99
CA LYS A 99 -11.49 12.12 -5.20
C LYS A 99 -12.77 11.33 -4.87
N ASP A 100 -13.24 10.51 -5.82
CA ASP A 100 -14.44 9.68 -5.69
C ASP A 100 -14.11 8.19 -5.46
N HIS A 101 -12.90 7.91 -4.97
CA HIS A 101 -12.45 6.54 -4.75
C HIS A 101 -13.20 5.86 -3.59
N LYS A 102 -13.38 4.53 -3.68
CA LYS A 102 -14.10 3.74 -2.67
C LYS A 102 -13.44 3.74 -1.29
N LEU A 103 -12.12 3.79 -1.27
CA LEU A 103 -11.30 3.80 -0.06
C LEU A 103 -11.32 5.19 0.60
N ASP A 104 -11.58 5.21 1.91
CA ASP A 104 -11.68 6.42 2.72
C ASP A 104 -10.35 7.18 2.78
N GLU A 105 -9.23 6.46 2.76
CA GLU A 105 -7.88 7.02 2.82
C GLU A 105 -7.62 7.93 1.62
N TRP A 106 -8.08 7.54 0.43
CA TRP A 106 -7.96 8.37 -0.76
C TRP A 106 -8.84 9.61 -0.70
N ARG A 107 -10.04 9.49 -0.13
CA ARG A 107 -10.96 10.63 0.07
C ARG A 107 -10.40 11.61 1.10
N ALA A 108 -9.86 11.09 2.21
CA ALA A 108 -9.17 11.89 3.23
C ALA A 108 -7.91 12.57 2.66
N PHE A 109 -7.14 11.87 1.82
CA PHE A 109 -5.99 12.45 1.13
C PHE A 109 -6.42 13.57 0.17
N CYS A 110 -7.50 13.39 -0.58
CA CYS A 110 -8.04 14.46 -1.45
C CYS A 110 -8.59 15.65 -0.65
N LYS A 111 -9.23 15.42 0.50
CA LYS A 111 -9.62 16.46 1.45
C LYS A 111 -8.42 17.27 1.97
N TRP A 112 -7.28 16.62 2.18
CA TRP A 112 -6.04 17.31 2.52
C TRP A 112 -5.48 18.12 1.34
N ILE A 113 -5.55 17.60 0.10
CA ILE A 113 -5.18 18.37 -1.11
C ILE A 113 -5.99 19.67 -1.20
N GLU A 114 -7.30 19.61 -0.87
CA GLU A 114 -8.18 20.78 -0.86
C GLU A 114 -7.71 21.89 0.09
N SER A 115 -7.01 21.53 1.18
CA SER A 115 -6.50 22.50 2.16
C SER A 115 -5.12 23.09 1.82
N LEU A 116 -4.51 22.70 0.71
CA LEU A 116 -3.21 23.24 0.29
C LEU A 116 -3.35 24.68 -0.24
N PRO A 117 -2.32 25.52 -0.11
CA PRO A 117 -2.28 26.81 -0.81
C PRO A 117 -2.41 26.62 -2.32
N TYR A 118 -3.21 27.47 -2.96
CA TYR A 118 -3.48 27.40 -4.40
C TYR A 118 -4.11 26.06 -4.87
N SER A 119 -4.91 25.40 -4.01
CA SER A 119 -5.57 24.13 -4.33
C SER A 119 -6.53 24.24 -5.52
N GLU A 120 -6.97 25.45 -5.89
CA GLU A 120 -7.74 25.72 -7.11
C GLU A 120 -7.00 25.27 -8.39
N LEU A 121 -5.67 25.34 -8.40
CA LEU A 121 -4.84 24.87 -9.52
C LEU A 121 -4.88 23.33 -9.66
N ILE A 122 -5.23 22.64 -8.58
CA ILE A 122 -5.21 21.18 -8.47
C ILE A 122 -6.61 20.60 -8.72
N ILE A 123 -7.64 21.21 -8.12
CA ILE A 123 -9.03 20.74 -8.16
C ILE A 123 -9.71 21.09 -9.50
N GLY A 124 -9.24 22.15 -10.17
CA GLY A 124 -9.87 22.66 -11.39
C GLY A 124 -11.17 23.42 -11.13
N GLU A 125 -11.50 23.69 -9.86
CA GLU A 125 -12.58 24.61 -9.47
C GLU A 125 -12.09 26.05 -9.62
N THR A 126 -12.05 26.54 -10.87
CA THR A 126 -11.98 27.98 -11.13
C THR A 126 -13.29 28.63 -10.69
N GLN A 127 -13.41 29.03 -9.42
CA GLN A 127 -14.40 30.05 -9.01
C GLN A 127 -13.97 31.47 -9.41
N PHE A 128 -12.72 31.64 -9.83
CA PHE A 128 -12.24 32.84 -10.51
C PHE A 128 -11.84 32.46 -11.92
N PRO A 129 -12.27 33.20 -12.96
CA PRO A 129 -11.69 33.01 -14.27
C PRO A 129 -10.19 33.28 -14.12
N LEU A 130 -9.38 32.21 -14.31
CA LEU A 130 -7.99 32.38 -14.71
C LEU A 130 -8.01 33.43 -15.81
N SER A 131 -7.17 34.45 -15.69
CA SER A 131 -7.21 35.66 -16.50
C SER A 131 -7.57 35.34 -17.97
N PRO A 132 -8.27 36.24 -18.70
CA PRO A 132 -8.77 35.98 -20.06
C PRO A 132 -7.71 35.46 -21.05
N LEU A 133 -6.42 35.54 -20.71
CA LEU A 133 -5.27 35.06 -21.45
C LEU A 133 -5.00 33.54 -21.35
N LEU A 134 -5.57 32.82 -20.36
CA LEU A 134 -5.38 31.37 -20.18
C LEU A 134 -6.55 30.53 -20.71
N VAL A 135 -7.63 31.15 -21.20
CA VAL A 135 -8.68 30.47 -21.96
C VAL A 135 -8.17 30.24 -23.39
N LYS A 136 -7.20 29.36 -23.56
CA LYS A 136 -6.87 28.78 -24.87
C LYS A 136 -7.49 27.40 -24.98
N GLU A 137 -8.53 27.38 -25.81
CA GLU A 137 -9.17 26.25 -26.49
C GLU A 137 -9.55 25.04 -25.62
N LYS A 138 -10.88 24.82 -25.52
CA LYS A 138 -11.43 23.49 -25.30
C LYS A 138 -10.87 22.56 -26.39
N THR A 139 -9.88 21.76 -26.03
CA THR A 139 -9.54 20.59 -26.82
C THR A 139 -10.69 19.60 -26.65
N ASP A 140 -11.39 19.34 -27.75
CA ASP A 140 -12.40 18.30 -27.84
C ASP A 140 -11.74 16.96 -27.48
N ASN A 141 -12.16 16.40 -26.36
CA ASN A 141 -11.69 15.12 -25.84
C ASN A 141 -12.57 13.94 -26.32
N SER A 142 -13.27 14.11 -27.45
CA SER A 142 -13.99 13.04 -28.14
C SER A 142 -13.07 11.98 -28.78
N ARG A 143 -11.75 12.19 -28.83
CA ARG A 143 -10.79 11.20 -29.33
C ARG A 143 -10.09 10.46 -28.19
N GLY A 144 -10.57 9.27 -27.92
CA GLY A 144 -9.99 8.32 -26.97
C GLY A 144 -8.51 8.06 -27.22
N THR A 145 -7.80 7.84 -26.13
CA THR A 145 -6.44 7.26 -26.03
C THR A 145 -5.47 7.75 -27.11
N GLY A 146 -4.72 8.82 -26.82
CA GLY A 146 -3.62 9.34 -27.65
C GLY A 146 -2.43 8.38 -27.79
N LEU A 147 -2.68 7.19 -28.33
CA LEU A 147 -1.70 6.23 -28.81
C LEU A 147 -1.48 6.51 -30.30
N TRP A 148 -0.26 6.91 -30.66
CA TRP A 148 0.18 7.09 -32.04
C TRP A 148 -0.07 5.81 -32.85
N GLN A 149 -0.66 5.93 -34.04
CA GLN A 149 -0.87 4.81 -34.96
C GLN A 149 0.11 4.90 -36.13
N PRO A 150 0.67 3.77 -36.60
CA PRO A 150 1.57 3.76 -37.75
C PRO A 150 0.84 4.24 -39.02
N GLY A 151 1.12 5.47 -39.44
CA GLY A 151 0.52 6.08 -40.63
C GLY A 151 0.32 7.60 -40.55
N ASP A 152 0.42 8.18 -39.36
CA ASP A 152 0.29 9.63 -39.19
C ASP A 152 1.61 10.33 -39.62
N THR A 153 1.61 10.91 -40.83
CA THR A 153 2.58 11.93 -41.24
C THR A 153 1.98 13.32 -40.99
N ASP A 154 2.85 14.29 -40.68
CA ASP A 154 2.52 15.71 -40.37
C ASP A 154 1.35 16.32 -41.17
#